data_AF-A0A9P6CU68-F1
#
_entry.id   AF-A0A9P6CU68-F1
#
_cell.length_a   1.000
_cell.length_b   1.000
_cell.length_c   1.000
_cell.angle_alpha   90.00
_cell.angle_beta   90.00
_cell.angle_gamma   90.00
#
_symmetry.space_group_name_H-M   'P 1'
#
loop_
_entity.id
_entity.type
_entity.pdbx_description
1 polymer ?
#
loop_
_entity_poly.entity_id
_entity_poly.type
_entity_poly.pdbx_seq_one_letter_code
_entity_poly.pdbx_strand_id
1 'polypeptide(L)'
;MSENPIIPFPNHYGSSSQAFSLPRHAEPLDHEIAAKDRWHPKITIYRLLVLSLGIVLGTVKACITYNGEAVMSTTMEWISGVVVSLRYAGATWAKILLLQHLFFSLMIVLKSCGDSLRCASIPKPKYRSDERIHMLSSSQRPPVTIYRILVSATVTVLGLAKLTCAYMGMSTAASAVDWVFAVLVSTSLYLLGLYENNASGSLAFIFRTDHSELVGSILLTTLSLIAYGTGIAACTSWFLFTFQLLVGFEQIMISIGSTQDMGLPVFFGSLFDYAAILLTGVVLLLLAIPAIPLSLFFIYRIGLQLSLLRRASLFMGRKFWVWYKSSPRSFHPLATRILTYGMFSSSFAPAFLQLN
;
A
#
# COMPACT_ATOMS: atom_id res chain seq x y z
N MET A 1 -24.75 -34.16 31.75
CA MET A 1 -23.38 -34.55 32.10
C MET A 1 -22.97 -35.64 31.13
N SER A 2 -22.16 -35.29 30.13
CA SER A 2 -21.72 -36.20 29.07
C SER A 2 -20.21 -36.25 29.15
N GLU A 3 -19.67 -37.40 29.55
CA GLU A 3 -18.24 -37.64 29.67
C GLU A 3 -17.59 -37.66 28.28
N ASN A 4 -16.59 -36.80 28.08
CA ASN A 4 -15.74 -36.84 26.89
C ASN A 4 -14.70 -37.96 27.04
N PRO A 5 -14.48 -38.80 26.01
CA PRO A 5 -13.49 -39.85 26.08
C PRO A 5 -12.07 -39.27 26.05
N ILE A 6 -11.28 -39.67 27.03
CA ILE A 6 -9.85 -39.37 27.16
C ILE A 6 -9.12 -40.15 26.06
N ILE A 7 -8.55 -39.43 25.08
CA ILE A 7 -7.69 -40.01 24.05
C ILE A 7 -6.29 -40.20 24.66
N PRO A 8 -5.75 -41.44 24.70
CA PRO A 8 -4.42 -41.68 25.23
C PRO A 8 -3.36 -41.17 24.25
N PHE A 9 -2.41 -40.37 24.77
CA PHE A 9 -1.22 -39.97 24.03
C PHE A 9 -0.27 -41.16 23.87
N PRO A 10 0.27 -41.43 22.66
CA PRO A 10 1.27 -42.46 22.48
C PRO A 10 2.63 -41.98 23.01
N ASN A 11 3.08 -42.60 24.10
CA ASN A 11 4.47 -42.53 24.57
C ASN A 11 5.36 -43.34 23.62
N HIS A 12 6.02 -42.66 22.68
CA HIS A 12 7.12 -43.24 21.90
C HIS A 12 8.44 -42.53 22.23
N TYR A 13 9.00 -42.83 23.40
CA TYR A 13 10.43 -42.65 23.66
C TYR A 13 11.16 -43.93 23.27
N GLY A 14 11.39 -44.09 21.96
CA GLY A 14 12.28 -45.10 21.40
C GLY A 14 13.67 -44.51 21.20
N SER A 15 14.51 -44.58 22.24
CA SER A 15 15.95 -44.34 22.19
C SER A 15 16.62 -45.36 21.25
N SER A 16 16.63 -45.05 19.96
CA SER A 16 17.36 -45.82 18.95
C SER A 16 18.65 -45.09 18.63
N SER A 17 19.73 -45.45 19.33
CA SER A 17 21.09 -45.10 18.95
C SER A 17 21.42 -45.82 17.63
N GLN A 18 20.97 -45.25 16.50
CA GLN A 18 21.49 -45.63 15.20
C GLN A 18 22.86 -44.98 15.02
N ALA A 19 23.89 -45.82 15.04
CA ALA A 19 25.25 -45.46 14.67
C ALA A 19 25.24 -44.83 13.27
N PHE A 20 25.51 -43.52 13.24
CA PHE A 20 25.67 -42.70 12.06
C PHE A 20 26.93 -43.16 11.30
N SER A 21 26.75 -44.12 10.40
CA SER A 21 27.76 -44.52 9.43
C SER A 21 27.78 -43.49 8.31
N LEU A 22 28.80 -42.62 8.34
CA LEU A 22 29.09 -41.65 7.29
C LEU A 22 29.43 -42.36 5.96
N PRO A 23 28.63 -42.21 4.89
CA PRO A 23 29.08 -42.57 3.56
C PRO A 23 30.06 -41.47 3.12
N ARG A 24 31.35 -41.74 3.26
CA ARG A 24 32.43 -40.92 2.72
C ARG A 24 32.58 -41.24 1.22
N HIS A 25 31.58 -40.88 0.42
CA HIS A 25 31.75 -40.73 -1.02
C HIS A 25 31.75 -39.24 -1.32
N ALA A 26 32.95 -38.72 -1.58
CA ALA A 26 33.14 -37.41 -2.18
C ALA A 26 32.57 -37.48 -3.60
N GLU A 27 31.29 -37.09 -3.76
CA GLU A 27 30.78 -36.72 -5.07
C GLU A 27 31.64 -35.55 -5.58
N PRO A 28 32.17 -35.66 -6.81
CA PRO A 28 32.97 -34.61 -7.40
C PRO A 28 32.11 -33.35 -7.53
N LEU A 29 32.84 -32.24 -7.51
CA LEU A 29 32.40 -30.85 -7.39
C LEU A 29 31.54 -30.37 -8.59
N ASP A 30 30.42 -31.01 -8.90
CA ASP A 30 29.41 -30.54 -9.87
C ASP A 30 28.70 -29.25 -9.40
N HIS A 31 29.11 -28.71 -8.25
CA HIS A 31 28.77 -27.39 -7.76
C HIS A 31 29.34 -26.24 -8.60
N GLU A 32 30.24 -26.47 -9.55
CA GLU A 32 30.99 -25.38 -10.19
C GLU A 32 30.38 -24.79 -11.47
N ILE A 33 29.44 -25.45 -12.15
CA ILE A 33 28.57 -24.75 -13.12
C ILE A 33 27.18 -25.41 -13.07
N ALA A 34 26.57 -25.44 -11.88
CA ALA A 34 25.14 -25.18 -11.81
C ALA A 34 24.96 -23.75 -12.35
N ALA A 35 25.01 -23.64 -13.68
CA ALA A 35 24.76 -22.43 -14.43
C ALA A 35 23.61 -21.76 -13.73
N LYS A 36 23.86 -20.54 -13.25
CA LYS A 36 22.97 -19.73 -12.43
C LYS A 36 21.65 -19.57 -13.19
N ASP A 37 20.82 -20.59 -13.10
CA ASP A 37 19.59 -20.72 -13.86
C ASP A 37 18.72 -19.62 -13.32
N ARG A 38 18.62 -18.54 -14.11
CA ARG A 38 17.84 -17.37 -13.74
C ARG A 38 16.41 -17.86 -13.67
N TRP A 39 15.84 -17.86 -12.46
CA TRP A 39 14.43 -18.14 -12.31
C TRP A 39 13.64 -16.99 -12.96
N HIS A 40 12.65 -17.34 -13.77
CA HIS A 40 11.77 -16.38 -14.42
C HIS A 40 10.32 -16.77 -14.15
N PRO A 41 9.44 -15.81 -13.83
CA PRO A 41 8.05 -16.11 -13.58
C PRO A 41 7.39 -16.66 -14.85
N LYS A 42 6.54 -17.67 -14.69
CA LYS A 42 5.76 -18.23 -15.79
C LYS A 42 4.67 -17.21 -16.19
N ILE A 43 4.91 -16.50 -17.29
CA ILE A 43 3.87 -15.68 -17.92
C ILE A 43 2.92 -16.64 -18.64
N THR A 44 1.79 -16.95 -18.01
CA THR A 44 0.74 -17.74 -18.67
C THR A 44 -0.04 -16.84 -19.62
N ILE A 45 -0.64 -17.44 -20.66
CA ILE A 45 -1.43 -16.71 -21.66
C ILE A 45 -2.58 -15.95 -21.00
N TYR A 46 -3.20 -16.52 -19.98
CA TYR A 46 -4.20 -15.88 -19.15
C TYR A 46 -3.72 -14.53 -18.60
N ARG A 47 -2.53 -14.55 -18.00
CA ARG A 47 -1.90 -13.39 -17.37
C ARG A 47 -1.61 -12.28 -18.41
N LEU A 48 -1.10 -12.69 -19.56
CA LEU A 48 -0.82 -11.77 -20.68
C LEU A 48 -2.10 -11.17 -21.27
N LEU A 49 -3.18 -11.96 -21.38
CA LEU A 49 -4.48 -11.48 -21.84
C LEU A 49 -5.03 -10.42 -20.90
N VAL A 50 -5.08 -10.70 -19.59
CA VAL A 50 -5.55 -9.75 -18.57
C VAL A 50 -4.76 -8.43 -18.63
N LEU A 51 -3.43 -8.50 -18.72
CA LEU A 51 -2.58 -7.31 -18.89
C LEU A 51 -2.89 -6.56 -20.18
N SER A 52 -2.92 -7.26 -21.31
CA SER A 52 -3.17 -6.65 -22.62
C SER A 52 -4.55 -5.98 -22.67
N LEU A 53 -5.56 -6.59 -22.07
CA LEU A 53 -6.92 -6.04 -22.01
C LEU A 53 -6.92 -4.73 -21.21
N GLY A 54 -6.24 -4.70 -20.05
CA GLY A 54 -6.08 -3.47 -19.26
C GLY A 54 -5.39 -2.36 -20.05
N ILE A 55 -4.31 -2.69 -20.78
CA ILE A 55 -3.57 -1.73 -21.62
C ILE A 55 -4.45 -1.18 -22.74
N VAL A 56 -5.14 -2.06 -23.48
CA VAL A 56 -6.00 -1.66 -24.61
C VAL A 56 -7.18 -0.84 -24.12
N LEU A 57 -7.92 -1.30 -23.11
CA LEU A 57 -9.06 -0.56 -22.57
C LEU A 57 -8.64 0.78 -21.96
N GLY A 58 -7.53 0.82 -21.23
CA GLY A 58 -6.97 2.06 -20.70
C GLY A 58 -6.64 3.04 -21.83
N THR A 59 -5.94 2.58 -22.87
CA THR A 59 -5.56 3.43 -24.01
C THR A 59 -6.77 3.95 -24.79
N VAL A 60 -7.75 3.08 -25.09
CA VAL A 60 -9.00 3.49 -25.74
C VAL A 60 -9.73 4.54 -24.89
N LYS A 61 -9.81 4.33 -23.57
CA LYS A 61 -10.41 5.28 -22.64
C LYS A 61 -9.71 6.65 -22.69
N ALA A 62 -8.37 6.66 -22.67
CA ALA A 62 -7.59 7.89 -22.75
C ALA A 62 -7.84 8.64 -24.07
N CYS A 63 -7.87 7.92 -25.21
CA CYS A 63 -8.16 8.52 -26.52
C CYS A 63 -9.57 9.12 -26.60
N ILE A 64 -10.60 8.38 -26.15
CA ILE A 64 -12.00 8.86 -26.16
C ILE A 64 -12.15 10.08 -25.24
N THR A 65 -11.53 10.05 -24.07
CA THR A 65 -11.58 11.17 -23.11
C THR A 65 -10.87 12.40 -23.65
N TYR A 66 -9.76 12.22 -24.37
CA TYR A 66 -9.05 13.32 -25.04
C TYR A 66 -9.91 14.01 -26.10
N ASN A 67 -10.80 13.27 -26.78
CA ASN A 67 -11.75 13.83 -27.74
C ASN A 67 -12.96 14.53 -27.11
N GLY A 68 -13.02 14.65 -25.78
CA GLY A 68 -14.13 15.30 -25.07
C GLY A 68 -15.35 14.40 -24.83
N GLU A 69 -15.29 13.12 -25.19
CA GLU A 69 -16.40 12.17 -25.09
C GLU A 69 -16.43 11.43 -23.74
N ALA A 70 -16.50 12.18 -22.63
CA ALA A 70 -16.42 11.63 -21.27
C ALA A 70 -17.53 10.61 -20.95
N VAL A 71 -18.73 10.77 -21.54
CA VAL A 71 -19.85 9.84 -21.36
C VAL A 71 -19.52 8.48 -21.96
N MET A 72 -19.03 8.45 -23.21
CA MET A 72 -18.66 7.20 -23.89
C MET A 72 -17.52 6.47 -23.17
N SER A 73 -16.54 7.23 -22.66
CA SER A 73 -15.45 6.72 -21.81
C SER A 73 -15.99 5.99 -20.57
N THR A 74 -16.95 6.61 -19.88
CA THR A 74 -17.60 6.05 -18.69
C THR A 74 -18.44 4.81 -19.05
N THR A 75 -19.22 4.87 -20.14
CA THR A 75 -20.02 3.74 -20.61
C THR A 75 -19.16 2.53 -20.97
N MET A 76 -18.01 2.74 -21.63
CA MET A 76 -17.06 1.67 -21.95
C MET A 76 -16.46 1.03 -20.71
N GLU A 77 -16.19 1.81 -19.66
CA GLU A 77 -15.75 1.30 -18.37
C GLU A 77 -16.81 0.40 -17.72
N TRP A 78 -18.07 0.85 -17.69
CA TRP A 78 -19.17 0.04 -17.17
C TRP A 78 -19.39 -1.23 -17.97
N ILE A 79 -19.44 -1.14 -19.30
CA ILE A 79 -19.65 -2.30 -20.17
C ILE A 79 -18.49 -3.29 -19.97
N SER A 80 -17.24 -2.83 -20.01
CA SER A 80 -16.10 -3.72 -19.83
C SER A 80 -16.07 -4.33 -18.42
N GLY A 81 -16.29 -3.55 -17.36
CA GLY A 81 -16.34 -4.04 -15.99
C GLY A 81 -17.45 -5.07 -15.79
N VAL A 82 -18.65 -4.79 -16.26
CA VAL A 82 -19.82 -5.66 -16.12
C VAL A 82 -19.67 -6.92 -16.96
N VAL A 83 -19.32 -6.79 -18.25
CA VAL A 83 -19.17 -7.95 -19.16
C VAL A 83 -18.02 -8.84 -18.73
N VAL A 84 -16.87 -8.27 -18.33
CA VAL A 84 -15.72 -9.06 -17.85
C VAL A 84 -16.08 -9.74 -16.53
N SER A 85 -16.69 -9.03 -15.57
CA SER A 85 -17.07 -9.61 -14.28
C SER A 85 -18.12 -10.71 -14.41
N LEU A 86 -19.19 -10.48 -15.20
CA LEU A 86 -20.22 -11.49 -15.49
C LEU A 86 -19.63 -12.69 -16.22
N ARG A 87 -18.70 -12.48 -17.16
CA ARG A 87 -18.06 -13.57 -17.88
C ARG A 87 -17.12 -14.37 -16.99
N TYR A 88 -16.41 -13.73 -16.08
CA TYR A 88 -15.58 -14.43 -15.09
C TYR A 88 -16.42 -15.19 -14.08
N ALA A 89 -17.41 -14.53 -13.47
CA ALA A 89 -18.35 -15.19 -12.57
C ALA A 89 -19.01 -16.38 -13.27
N GLY A 90 -19.60 -16.14 -14.45
CA GLY A 90 -20.22 -17.15 -15.30
C GLY A 90 -19.29 -18.28 -15.73
N ALA A 91 -18.02 -18.02 -16.07
CA ALA A 91 -17.04 -19.05 -16.43
C ALA A 91 -16.56 -19.87 -15.22
N THR A 92 -16.67 -19.32 -14.01
CA THR A 92 -16.42 -20.07 -12.78
C THR A 92 -17.56 -21.06 -12.51
N TRP A 93 -18.79 -20.71 -12.92
CA TRP A 93 -20.00 -21.55 -12.79
C TRP A 93 -20.18 -22.54 -13.95
N ALA A 94 -19.98 -22.10 -15.20
CA ALA A 94 -20.07 -22.90 -16.41
C ALA A 94 -18.67 -23.37 -16.79
N LYS A 95 -18.32 -24.59 -16.39
CA LYS A 95 -17.03 -25.27 -16.66
C LYS A 95 -16.40 -24.89 -18.02
N ILE A 96 -15.42 -23.97 -17.99
CA ILE A 96 -14.13 -23.93 -18.74
C ILE A 96 -14.12 -24.06 -20.28
N LEU A 97 -15.16 -24.52 -20.97
CA LEU A 97 -15.15 -24.91 -22.39
C LEU A 97 -15.12 -23.73 -23.37
N LEU A 98 -15.82 -22.63 -23.07
CA LEU A 98 -15.89 -21.48 -23.98
C LEU A 98 -14.64 -20.58 -23.85
N LEU A 99 -14.05 -20.53 -22.67
CA LEU A 99 -12.74 -19.90 -22.47
C LEU A 99 -11.66 -20.69 -23.22
N GLN A 100 -11.75 -22.03 -23.23
CA GLN A 100 -10.81 -22.90 -23.92
C GLN A 100 -10.68 -22.60 -25.42
N HIS A 101 -11.78 -22.29 -26.12
CA HIS A 101 -11.73 -21.94 -27.56
C HIS A 101 -11.05 -20.59 -27.85
N LEU A 102 -11.35 -19.55 -27.06
CA LEU A 102 -10.65 -18.26 -27.17
C LEU A 102 -9.18 -18.38 -26.79
N PHE A 103 -8.88 -19.17 -25.75
CA PHE A 103 -7.52 -19.55 -25.40
C PHE A 103 -6.82 -20.27 -26.54
N PHE A 104 -7.52 -21.17 -27.25
CA PHE A 104 -6.96 -21.92 -28.36
C PHE A 104 -6.63 -21.01 -29.54
N SER A 105 -7.52 -20.06 -29.88
CA SER A 105 -7.25 -19.08 -30.93
C SER A 105 -6.06 -18.18 -30.58
N LEU A 106 -5.96 -17.71 -29.32
CA LEU A 106 -4.84 -16.89 -28.87
C LEU A 106 -3.52 -17.68 -28.78
N MET A 107 -3.60 -18.94 -28.36
CA MET A 107 -2.49 -19.91 -28.40
C MET A 107 -1.91 -20.07 -29.80
N ILE A 108 -2.77 -20.12 -30.83
CA ILE A 108 -2.33 -20.23 -32.23
C ILE A 108 -1.55 -18.98 -32.63
N VAL A 109 -2.06 -17.78 -32.33
CA VAL A 109 -1.38 -16.51 -32.65
C VAL A 109 -0.04 -16.38 -31.92
N LEU A 110 0.00 -16.69 -30.62
CA LEU A 110 1.24 -16.64 -29.84
C LEU A 110 2.26 -17.68 -30.28
N LYS A 111 1.80 -18.88 -30.66
CA LYS A 111 2.65 -19.91 -31.24
C LYS A 111 3.22 -19.46 -32.58
N SER A 112 2.40 -18.87 -33.45
CA SER A 112 2.82 -18.32 -34.74
C SER A 112 3.86 -17.20 -34.57
N CYS A 113 3.69 -16.34 -33.56
CA CYS A 113 4.66 -15.29 -33.24
C CYS A 113 5.97 -15.88 -32.69
N GLY A 114 5.88 -16.89 -31.81
CA GLY A 114 7.03 -17.62 -31.31
C GLY A 114 7.81 -18.37 -32.40
N ASP A 115 7.10 -18.96 -33.36
CA ASP A 115 7.71 -19.63 -34.51
C ASP A 115 8.33 -18.61 -35.48
N SER A 116 7.75 -17.42 -35.63
CA SER A 116 8.37 -16.30 -36.37
C SER A 116 9.66 -15.80 -35.71
N LEU A 117 9.72 -15.79 -34.37
CA LEU A 117 10.94 -15.48 -33.63
C LEU A 117 12.01 -16.58 -33.74
N ARG A 118 11.63 -17.84 -34.00
CA ARG A 118 12.61 -18.91 -34.28
C ARG A 118 13.32 -18.69 -35.61
N CYS A 119 12.67 -18.06 -36.59
CA CYS A 119 13.33 -17.66 -37.83
C CYS A 119 14.45 -16.64 -37.60
N ALA A 120 14.44 -15.93 -36.46
CA ALA A 120 15.52 -15.02 -36.05
C ALA A 120 16.69 -15.72 -35.31
N SER A 121 16.73 -17.06 -35.26
CA SER A 121 17.81 -17.85 -34.67
C SER A 121 18.11 -17.55 -33.19
N ILE A 122 17.17 -16.98 -32.45
CA ILE A 122 17.34 -16.70 -31.02
C ILE A 122 17.18 -18.03 -30.26
N PRO A 123 18.24 -18.53 -29.58
CA PRO A 123 18.16 -19.79 -28.86
C PRO A 123 17.12 -19.70 -27.74
N LYS A 124 16.23 -20.69 -27.66
CA LYS A 124 15.19 -20.75 -26.65
C LYS A 124 15.84 -20.83 -25.26
N PRO A 125 15.63 -19.86 -24.36
CA PRO A 125 16.23 -19.92 -23.04
C PRO A 125 15.61 -21.07 -22.25
N LYS A 126 16.44 -21.81 -21.52
CA LYS A 126 15.99 -22.87 -20.62
C LYS A 126 15.49 -22.23 -19.34
N TYR A 127 14.18 -22.04 -19.24
CA TYR A 127 13.55 -21.44 -18.07
C TYR A 127 13.14 -22.51 -17.07
N ARG A 128 13.51 -22.32 -15.80
CA ARG A 128 12.95 -23.08 -14.69
C ARG A 128 11.70 -22.37 -14.19
N SER A 129 10.54 -22.99 -14.42
CA SER A 129 9.22 -22.42 -14.07
C SER A 129 8.56 -23.11 -12.88
N ASP A 130 9.35 -23.76 -12.03
CA ASP A 130 8.83 -24.44 -10.84
C ASP A 130 8.30 -23.37 -9.88
N GLU A 131 6.97 -23.33 -9.73
CA GLU A 131 6.29 -22.49 -8.74
C GLU A 131 6.25 -23.25 -7.41
N ARG A 132 6.54 -22.58 -6.29
CA ARG A 132 6.37 -23.21 -4.98
C ARG A 132 4.88 -23.46 -4.75
N ILE A 133 4.52 -24.73 -4.53
CA ILE A 133 3.21 -25.07 -3.99
C ILE A 133 3.23 -24.58 -2.55
N HIS A 134 2.61 -23.42 -2.30
CA HIS A 134 2.41 -22.92 -0.95
C HIS A 134 1.49 -23.92 -0.23
N MET A 135 2.08 -24.79 0.59
CA MET A 135 1.31 -25.45 1.64
C MET A 135 0.76 -24.32 2.49
N LEU A 136 -0.57 -24.15 2.45
CA LEU A 136 -1.30 -23.15 3.21
C LEU A 136 -0.88 -23.29 4.67
N SER A 137 0.07 -22.45 5.10
CA SER A 137 0.46 -22.37 6.50
C SER A 137 -0.79 -21.97 7.25
N SER A 138 -1.21 -22.77 8.23
CA SER A 138 -2.48 -22.59 8.95
C SER A 138 -2.51 -21.36 9.86
N SER A 139 -1.64 -20.37 9.62
CA SER A 139 -1.78 -19.06 10.23
C SER A 139 -3.14 -18.48 9.84
N GLN A 140 -3.97 -18.25 10.84
CA GLN A 140 -5.33 -17.74 10.70
C GLN A 140 -5.40 -16.32 10.12
N ARG A 141 -4.26 -15.64 9.95
CA ARG A 141 -4.17 -14.29 9.39
C ARG A 141 -3.16 -14.24 8.24
N PRO A 142 -3.51 -13.63 7.08
CA PRO A 142 -2.55 -13.42 6.00
C PRO A 142 -1.49 -12.40 6.45
N PRO A 143 -0.20 -12.66 6.19
CA PRO A 143 0.87 -11.74 6.57
C PRO A 143 0.77 -10.41 5.82
N VAL A 144 1.15 -9.31 6.49
CA VAL A 144 1.19 -7.98 5.89
C VAL A 144 2.58 -7.77 5.32
N THR A 145 2.75 -8.11 4.04
CA THR A 145 4.05 -8.07 3.34
C THR A 145 4.34 -6.68 2.76
N ILE A 146 5.61 -6.38 2.47
CA ILE A 146 6.00 -5.10 1.83
C ILE A 146 5.29 -4.93 0.49
N TYR A 147 5.11 -6.00 -0.28
CA TYR A 147 4.37 -5.95 -1.53
C TYR A 147 2.93 -5.47 -1.32
N ARG A 148 2.20 -6.01 -0.33
CA ARG A 148 0.82 -5.59 -0.03
C ARG A 148 0.74 -4.14 0.45
N ILE A 149 1.74 -3.68 1.19
CA ILE A 149 1.88 -2.28 1.60
C ILE A 149 2.11 -1.40 0.37
N LEU A 150 3.03 -1.79 -0.52
CA LEU A 150 3.36 -1.05 -1.74
C LEU A 150 2.13 -0.91 -2.65
N VAL A 151 1.40 -2.01 -2.88
CA VAL A 151 0.17 -1.99 -3.68
C VAL A 151 -0.86 -1.05 -3.06
N SER A 152 -1.14 -1.19 -1.77
CA SER A 152 -2.10 -0.34 -1.06
C SER A 152 -1.69 1.14 -1.07
N ALA A 153 -0.43 1.44 -0.78
CA ALA A 153 0.10 2.81 -0.78
C ALA A 153 0.00 3.45 -2.16
N THR A 154 0.29 2.69 -3.21
CA THR A 154 0.22 3.16 -4.60
C THR A 154 -1.21 3.49 -5.01
N VAL A 155 -2.17 2.63 -4.67
CA VAL A 155 -3.61 2.87 -4.89
C VAL A 155 -4.05 4.14 -4.16
N THR A 156 -3.65 4.31 -2.89
CA THR A 156 -4.02 5.47 -2.09
C THR A 156 -3.43 6.77 -2.67
N VAL A 157 -2.13 6.81 -2.98
CA VAL A 157 -1.47 8.02 -3.49
C VAL A 157 -2.06 8.43 -4.84
N LEU A 158 -2.25 7.49 -5.77
CA LEU A 158 -2.81 7.80 -7.08
C LEU A 158 -4.30 8.12 -7.02
N GLY A 159 -5.05 7.46 -6.13
CA GLY A 159 -6.44 7.81 -5.84
C GLY A 159 -6.60 9.22 -5.29
N LEU A 160 -5.72 9.63 -4.36
CA LEU A 160 -5.67 11.01 -3.85
C LEU A 160 -5.28 12.00 -4.94
N ALA A 161 -4.26 11.71 -5.74
CA ALA A 161 -3.85 12.56 -6.85
C ALA A 161 -5.00 12.79 -7.85
N LYS A 162 -5.73 11.72 -8.20
CA LYS A 162 -6.93 11.79 -9.03
C LYS A 162 -8.00 12.68 -8.39
N LEU A 163 -8.30 12.44 -7.11
CA LEU A 163 -9.30 13.19 -6.37
C LEU A 163 -8.98 14.68 -6.35
N THR A 164 -7.71 15.05 -6.09
CA THR A 164 -7.25 16.43 -6.14
C THR A 164 -7.41 17.04 -7.54
N CYS A 165 -7.04 16.32 -8.60
CA CYS A 165 -7.23 16.79 -9.98
C CYS A 165 -8.71 17.02 -10.30
N ALA A 166 -9.59 16.10 -9.87
CA ALA A 166 -11.03 16.21 -10.06
C ALA A 166 -11.61 17.42 -9.31
N TYR A 167 -11.21 17.65 -8.05
CA TYR A 167 -11.64 18.82 -7.27
C TYR A 167 -11.19 20.14 -7.87
N MET A 168 -10.02 20.18 -8.51
CA MET A 168 -9.53 21.37 -9.21
C MET A 168 -10.16 21.56 -10.60
N GLY A 169 -11.13 20.73 -11.01
CA GLY A 169 -11.75 20.79 -12.34
C GLY A 169 -10.83 20.34 -13.48
N MET A 170 -9.69 19.72 -13.18
CA MET A 170 -8.73 19.22 -14.17
C MET A 170 -9.09 17.81 -14.64
N SER A 171 -10.20 17.68 -15.36
CA SER A 171 -10.73 16.39 -15.84
C SER A 171 -9.72 15.60 -16.69
N THR A 172 -8.96 16.28 -17.55
CA THR A 172 -7.90 15.65 -18.36
C THR A 172 -6.77 15.09 -17.50
N ALA A 173 -6.33 15.82 -16.48
CA ALA A 173 -5.27 15.37 -15.58
C ALA A 173 -5.73 14.16 -14.74
N ALA A 174 -6.95 14.19 -14.21
CA ALA A 174 -7.54 13.06 -13.48
C ALA A 174 -7.61 11.79 -14.36
N SER A 175 -7.97 11.96 -15.63
CA SER A 175 -8.02 10.87 -16.62
C SER A 175 -6.62 10.34 -16.97
N ALA A 176 -5.63 11.21 -17.05
CA ALA A 176 -4.24 10.81 -17.25
C ALA A 176 -3.69 10.01 -16.05
N VAL A 177 -4.02 10.40 -14.81
CA VAL A 177 -3.66 9.65 -13.59
C VAL A 177 -4.29 8.26 -13.62
N ASP A 178 -5.56 8.14 -14.00
CA ASP A 178 -6.23 6.85 -14.17
C ASP A 178 -5.50 5.96 -15.19
N TRP A 179 -5.12 6.53 -16.33
CA TRP A 179 -4.40 5.80 -17.37
C TRP A 179 -3.03 5.33 -16.90
N VAL A 180 -2.22 6.21 -16.30
CA VAL A 180 -0.89 5.86 -15.77
C VAL A 180 -1.00 4.77 -14.72
N PHE A 181 -1.98 4.88 -13.82
CA PHE A 181 -2.22 3.87 -12.79
C PHE A 181 -2.61 2.53 -13.42
N ALA A 182 -3.61 2.52 -14.30
CA ALA A 182 -4.15 1.31 -14.91
C ALA A 182 -3.14 0.61 -15.82
N VAL A 183 -2.32 1.36 -16.55
CA VAL A 183 -1.40 0.79 -17.56
C VAL A 183 -0.03 0.53 -16.95
N LEU A 184 0.68 1.56 -16.52
CA LEU A 184 2.09 1.45 -16.16
C LEU A 184 2.27 0.85 -14.77
N VAL A 185 1.54 1.39 -13.80
CA VAL A 185 1.72 1.06 -12.39
C VAL A 185 1.14 -0.33 -12.09
N SER A 186 -0.09 -0.61 -12.55
CA SER A 186 -0.72 -1.92 -12.35
C SER A 186 0.11 -3.03 -13.03
N THR A 187 0.61 -2.81 -14.25
CA THR A 187 1.46 -3.80 -14.95
C THR A 187 2.77 -4.02 -14.19
N SER A 188 3.40 -2.96 -13.69
CA SER A 188 4.65 -3.07 -12.91
C SER A 188 4.44 -3.83 -11.60
N LEU A 189 3.38 -3.49 -10.84
CA LEU A 189 3.00 -4.20 -9.62
C LEU A 189 2.63 -5.65 -9.90
N TYR A 190 1.93 -5.90 -10.99
CA TYR A 190 1.57 -7.23 -11.43
C TYR A 190 2.80 -8.09 -11.72
N LEU A 191 3.74 -7.57 -12.53
CA LEU A 191 5.01 -8.24 -12.83
C LEU A 191 5.81 -8.51 -11.57
N LEU A 192 5.84 -7.55 -10.63
CA LEU A 192 6.47 -7.74 -9.32
C LEU A 192 5.78 -8.87 -8.54
N GLY A 193 4.44 -8.88 -8.51
CA GLY A 193 3.64 -9.91 -7.83
C GLY A 193 3.87 -11.33 -8.38
N LEU A 194 4.26 -11.48 -9.65
CA LEU A 194 4.65 -12.78 -10.20
C LEU A 194 5.87 -13.39 -9.48
N TYR A 195 6.69 -12.58 -8.81
CA TYR A 195 7.83 -13.05 -8.01
C TYR A 195 7.44 -13.56 -6.61
N GLU A 196 6.18 -13.46 -6.19
CA GLU A 196 5.73 -13.95 -4.88
C GLU A 196 5.98 -15.46 -4.72
N ASN A 197 5.73 -16.23 -5.79
CA ASN A 197 5.86 -17.70 -5.79
C ASN A 197 7.27 -18.19 -6.18
N ASN A 198 8.27 -17.32 -6.13
CA ASN A 198 9.62 -17.61 -6.62
C ASN A 198 10.33 -18.70 -5.81
N ALA A 199 10.73 -19.78 -6.50
CA ALA A 199 11.51 -20.87 -5.91
C ALA A 199 12.93 -20.46 -5.51
N SER A 200 13.56 -19.51 -6.21
CA SER A 200 14.94 -19.10 -5.93
C SER A 200 15.13 -18.27 -4.66
N GLY A 201 14.03 -17.80 -4.04
CA GLY A 201 14.10 -16.91 -2.88
C GLY A 201 14.60 -15.49 -3.19
N SER A 202 14.85 -15.16 -4.47
CA SER A 202 15.09 -13.78 -4.89
C SER A 202 13.85 -12.94 -4.55
N LEU A 203 14.06 -11.80 -3.88
CA LEU A 203 13.03 -10.91 -3.30
C LEU A 203 12.21 -11.50 -2.14
N ALA A 204 12.66 -12.58 -1.48
CA ALA A 204 11.96 -13.15 -0.33
C ALA A 204 11.68 -12.11 0.78
N PHE A 205 12.55 -11.12 0.95
CA PHE A 205 12.34 -10.02 1.91
C PHE A 205 11.04 -9.24 1.67
N ILE A 206 10.65 -9.02 0.42
CA ILE A 206 9.45 -8.23 0.06
C ILE A 206 8.16 -9.01 0.36
N PHE A 207 8.20 -10.34 0.21
CA PHE A 207 7.01 -11.19 0.25
C PHE A 207 6.86 -12.04 1.52
N ARG A 208 7.92 -12.26 2.30
CA ARG A 208 7.87 -13.17 3.47
C ARG A 208 7.90 -12.48 4.81
N THR A 209 8.54 -11.32 4.88
CA THR A 209 8.65 -10.59 6.14
C THR A 209 7.28 -10.02 6.49
N ASP A 210 6.73 -10.43 7.64
CA ASP A 210 5.50 -9.83 8.17
C ASP A 210 5.84 -8.47 8.79
N HIS A 211 5.20 -7.43 8.29
CA HIS A 211 5.34 -6.06 8.75
C HIS A 211 4.07 -5.55 9.45
N SER A 212 3.18 -6.45 9.87
CA SER A 212 1.91 -6.12 10.52
C SER A 212 2.08 -5.16 11.71
N GLU A 213 3.09 -5.35 12.56
CA GLU A 213 3.38 -4.45 13.69
C GLU A 213 3.79 -3.04 13.24
N LEU A 214 4.68 -2.95 12.23
CA LEU A 214 5.15 -1.69 11.67
C LEU A 214 4.00 -0.92 11.01
N VAL A 215 3.19 -1.61 10.21
CA VAL A 215 2.02 -1.02 9.54
C VAL A 215 0.98 -0.58 10.55
N GLY A 216 0.72 -1.38 11.58
CA GLY A 216 -0.21 -1.00 12.65
C GLY A 216 0.24 0.27 13.37
N SER A 217 1.55 0.39 13.65
CA SER A 217 2.13 1.61 14.23
C SER A 217 1.98 2.81 13.30
N ILE A 218 2.40 2.70 12.03
CA ILE A 218 2.35 3.80 11.05
C ILE A 218 0.91 4.22 10.75
N LEU A 219 -0.01 3.26 10.59
CA LEU A 219 -1.42 3.56 10.31
C LEU A 219 -2.02 4.34 11.47
N LEU A 220 -1.78 3.90 12.70
CA LEU A 220 -2.28 4.58 13.88
C LEU A 220 -1.70 6.00 14.03
N THR A 221 -0.39 6.17 13.80
CA THR A 221 0.24 7.50 13.86
C THR A 221 -0.32 8.42 12.78
N THR A 222 -0.51 7.90 11.56
CA THR A 222 -1.07 8.67 10.44
C THR A 222 -2.53 9.06 10.71
N LEU A 223 -3.37 8.12 11.17
CA LEU A 223 -4.77 8.42 11.53
C LEU A 223 -4.84 9.45 12.66
N SER A 224 -3.94 9.36 13.64
CA SER A 224 -3.86 10.37 14.70
C SER A 224 -3.46 11.74 14.17
N LEU A 225 -2.50 11.83 13.25
CA LEU A 225 -2.07 13.10 12.66
C LEU A 225 -3.19 13.72 11.82
N ILE A 226 -3.91 12.92 11.05
CA ILE A 226 -5.08 13.36 10.28
C ILE A 226 -6.15 13.90 11.25
N ALA A 227 -6.52 13.11 12.26
CA ALA A 227 -7.52 13.52 13.25
C ALA A 227 -7.14 14.84 13.94
N TYR A 228 -5.86 15.01 14.29
CA TYR A 228 -5.35 16.23 14.90
C TYR A 228 -5.39 17.43 13.95
N GLY A 229 -4.92 17.25 12.72
CA GLY A 229 -4.99 18.28 11.67
C GLY A 229 -6.42 18.72 11.38
N THR A 230 -7.36 17.77 11.27
CA THR A 230 -8.78 18.09 11.09
C THR A 230 -9.37 18.80 12.29
N GLY A 231 -8.95 18.43 13.51
CA GLY A 231 -9.38 19.11 14.74
C GLY A 231 -8.91 20.56 14.80
N ILE A 232 -7.62 20.82 14.48
CA ILE A 232 -7.09 22.19 14.40
C ILE A 232 -7.84 22.99 13.34
N ALA A 233 -7.99 22.44 12.13
CA ALA A 233 -8.68 23.14 11.04
C ALA A 233 -10.14 23.47 11.41
N ALA A 234 -10.85 22.56 12.09
CA ALA A 234 -12.20 22.79 12.58
C ALA A 234 -12.23 23.91 13.65
N CYS A 235 -11.33 23.88 14.64
CA CYS A 235 -11.22 24.93 15.66
C CYS A 235 -10.88 26.30 15.06
N THR A 236 -9.97 26.35 14.09
CA THR A 236 -9.61 27.60 13.40
C THR A 236 -10.78 28.13 12.56
N SER A 237 -11.46 27.26 11.82
CA SER A 237 -12.64 27.64 11.04
C SER A 237 -13.76 28.16 11.93
N TRP A 238 -13.97 27.50 13.09
CA TRP A 238 -14.91 27.91 14.12
C TRP A 238 -14.58 29.30 14.68
N PHE A 239 -13.31 29.52 15.07
CA PHE A 239 -12.86 30.81 15.58
C PHE A 239 -13.08 31.94 14.55
N LEU A 240 -12.66 31.74 13.30
CA LEU A 240 -12.84 32.72 12.23
C LEU A 240 -14.33 33.03 11.99
N PHE A 241 -15.19 32.00 12.02
CA PHE A 241 -16.62 32.16 11.89
C PHE A 241 -17.23 32.97 13.04
N THR A 242 -16.90 32.65 14.30
CA THR A 242 -17.39 33.42 15.46
C THR A 242 -16.90 34.87 15.44
N PHE A 243 -15.67 35.10 15.00
CA PHE A 243 -15.14 36.46 14.84
C PHE A 243 -15.90 37.25 13.77
N GLN A 244 -16.17 36.64 12.61
CA GLN A 244 -16.99 37.27 11.56
C GLN A 244 -18.40 37.60 12.04
N LEU A 245 -19.03 36.71 12.83
CA LEU A 245 -20.32 36.97 13.43
C LEU A 245 -20.30 38.13 14.42
N LEU A 246 -19.27 38.21 15.27
CA LEU A 246 -19.14 39.28 16.26
C LEU A 246 -19.00 40.65 15.58
N VAL A 247 -18.13 40.73 14.56
CA VAL A 247 -17.97 41.95 13.75
C VAL A 247 -19.26 42.31 13.02
N GLY A 248 -19.97 41.32 12.46
CA GLY A 248 -21.26 41.53 11.80
C GLY A 248 -22.35 42.00 12.77
N PHE A 249 -22.37 41.49 13.98
CA PHE A 249 -23.32 41.89 15.03
C PHE A 249 -23.14 43.36 15.44
N GLU A 250 -21.90 43.82 15.60
CA GLU A 250 -21.63 45.23 15.89
C GLU A 250 -22.16 46.16 14.79
N GLN A 251 -21.94 45.81 13.51
CA GLN A 251 -22.45 46.58 12.38
C GLN A 251 -23.99 46.68 12.38
N ILE A 252 -24.67 45.58 12.70
CA ILE A 252 -26.13 45.55 12.81
C ILE A 252 -26.62 46.38 13.98
N MET A 253 -25.98 46.29 15.15
CA MET A 253 -26.34 47.09 16.32
C MET A 253 -26.18 48.59 16.05
N ILE A 254 -25.12 49.00 15.35
CA ILE A 254 -24.91 50.39 14.92
C ILE A 254 -26.01 50.79 13.93
N SER A 255 -26.34 49.94 12.95
CA SER A 255 -27.40 50.20 11.97
C SER A 255 -28.77 50.37 12.63
N ILE A 256 -29.13 49.51 13.59
CA ILE A 256 -30.40 49.58 14.32
C ILE A 256 -30.48 50.87 15.13
N GLY A 257 -29.38 51.27 15.77
CA GLY A 257 -29.31 52.54 16.50
C GLY A 257 -29.55 53.77 15.62
N SER A 258 -29.28 53.67 14.30
CA SER A 258 -29.47 54.76 13.35
C SER A 258 -30.87 54.85 12.73
N THR A 259 -31.64 53.76 12.73
CA THR A 259 -32.98 53.69 12.10
C THR A 259 -34.07 53.60 13.16
N GLN A 260 -34.64 54.73 13.58
CA GLN A 260 -35.74 54.78 14.55
C GLN A 260 -37.04 54.10 14.08
N ASP A 261 -37.17 53.76 12.78
CA ASP A 261 -38.42 53.27 12.18
C ASP A 261 -38.43 51.76 11.85
N MET A 262 -37.39 50.98 12.20
CA MET A 262 -37.42 49.54 11.95
C MET A 262 -38.45 48.84 12.86
N GLY A 263 -39.46 48.23 12.24
CA GLY A 263 -40.51 47.49 12.95
C GLY A 263 -39.95 46.30 13.75
N LEU A 264 -40.49 46.13 14.97
CA LEU A 264 -40.21 45.04 15.91
C LEU A 264 -40.07 43.63 15.27
N PRO A 265 -40.88 43.22 14.26
CA PRO A 265 -40.81 41.88 13.70
C PRO A 265 -39.50 41.57 12.96
N VAL A 266 -38.93 42.57 12.27
CA VAL A 266 -37.68 42.41 11.49
C VAL A 266 -36.48 42.25 12.42
N PHE A 267 -36.51 42.93 13.56
CA PHE A 267 -35.51 42.81 14.62
C PHE A 267 -35.47 41.39 15.20
N PHE A 268 -36.62 40.83 15.57
CA PHE A 268 -36.69 39.48 16.13
C PHE A 268 -36.29 38.38 15.14
N GLY A 269 -36.62 38.53 13.85
CA GLY A 269 -36.17 37.60 12.81
C GLY A 269 -34.65 37.55 12.72
N SER A 270 -34.00 38.71 12.66
CA SER A 270 -32.53 38.80 12.63
C SER A 270 -31.91 38.19 13.89
N LEU A 271 -32.45 38.50 15.07
CA LEU A 271 -31.97 37.95 16.35
C LEU A 271 -32.08 36.42 16.40
N PHE A 272 -33.16 35.85 15.85
CA PHE A 272 -33.37 34.41 15.80
C PHE A 272 -32.35 33.70 14.87
N ASP A 273 -32.08 34.27 13.70
CA ASP A 273 -31.06 33.75 12.78
C ASP A 273 -29.67 33.75 13.42
N TYR A 274 -29.31 34.83 14.14
CA TYR A 274 -28.06 34.89 14.91
C TYR A 274 -28.01 33.85 16.03
N ALA A 275 -29.11 33.65 16.77
CA ALA A 275 -29.18 32.66 17.82
C ALA A 275 -29.05 31.22 17.27
N ALA A 276 -29.68 30.92 16.13
CA ALA A 276 -29.59 29.61 15.47
C ALA A 276 -28.16 29.33 14.97
N ILE A 277 -27.51 30.35 14.41
CA ILE A 277 -26.10 30.28 13.99
C ILE A 277 -25.18 30.04 15.19
N LEU A 278 -25.38 30.78 16.29
CA LEU A 278 -24.57 30.65 17.50
C LEU A 278 -24.77 29.28 18.16
N LEU A 279 -26.00 28.76 18.19
CA LEU A 279 -26.32 27.42 18.68
C LEU A 279 -25.64 26.32 17.85
N THR A 280 -25.74 26.38 16.52
CA THR A 280 -25.05 25.45 15.61
C THR A 280 -23.55 25.41 15.91
N GLY A 281 -23.04 26.59 16.24
CA GLY A 281 -21.69 26.78 16.61
C GLY A 281 -21.22 26.19 17.94
N VAL A 282 -22.02 26.37 18.98
CA VAL A 282 -21.80 25.73 20.28
C VAL A 282 -21.81 24.21 20.12
N VAL A 283 -22.70 23.66 19.28
CA VAL A 283 -22.72 22.22 18.97
C VAL A 283 -21.40 21.77 18.32
N LEU A 284 -20.87 22.52 17.34
CA LEU A 284 -19.58 22.20 16.73
C LEU A 284 -18.42 22.28 17.73
N LEU A 285 -18.42 23.26 18.63
CA LEU A 285 -17.43 23.38 19.70
C LEU A 285 -17.50 22.18 20.66
N LEU A 286 -18.71 21.77 21.06
CA LEU A 286 -18.92 20.61 21.93
C LEU A 286 -18.44 19.30 21.29
N LEU A 287 -18.51 19.18 19.96
CA LEU A 287 -17.93 18.06 19.21
C LEU A 287 -16.39 18.13 19.13
N ALA A 288 -15.81 19.33 19.14
CA ALA A 288 -14.37 19.55 19.09
C ALA A 288 -13.67 19.30 20.44
N ILE A 289 -14.31 19.62 21.57
CA ILE A 289 -13.77 19.42 22.93
C ILE A 289 -13.28 17.97 23.18
N PRO A 290 -14.03 16.90 22.88
CA PRO A 290 -13.57 15.53 23.09
C PRO A 290 -12.46 15.10 22.13
N ALA A 291 -12.28 15.78 20.99
CA ALA A 291 -11.18 15.50 20.07
C ALA A 291 -9.81 15.87 20.66
N ILE A 292 -9.76 16.88 21.55
CA ILE A 292 -8.54 17.33 22.22
C ILE A 292 -7.91 16.25 23.12
N PRO A 293 -8.59 15.69 24.14
CA PRO A 293 -8.01 14.65 25.00
C PRO A 293 -7.73 13.36 24.22
N LEU A 294 -8.57 13.02 23.23
CA LEU A 294 -8.33 11.88 22.35
C LEU A 294 -7.00 12.05 21.59
N SER A 295 -6.76 13.26 21.06
CA SER A 295 -5.50 13.57 20.37
C SER A 295 -4.29 13.57 21.30
N LEU A 296 -4.41 14.09 22.53
CA LEU A 296 -3.34 14.06 23.53
C LEU A 296 -2.99 12.62 23.94
N PHE A 297 -4.00 11.75 24.10
CA PHE A 297 -3.78 10.32 24.36
C PHE A 297 -3.00 9.66 23.22
N PHE A 298 -3.31 9.99 21.96
CA PHE A 298 -2.55 9.48 20.83
C PHE A 298 -1.14 10.04 20.76
N ILE A 299 -0.92 11.33 21.01
CA ILE A 299 0.43 11.94 21.08
C ILE A 299 1.25 11.24 22.16
N TYR A 300 0.68 10.98 23.33
CA TYR A 300 1.32 10.22 24.40
C TYR A 300 1.70 8.80 23.93
N ARG A 301 0.79 8.09 23.25
CA ARG A 301 1.05 6.76 22.72
C ARG A 301 2.14 6.76 21.63
N ILE A 302 2.14 7.76 20.75
CA ILE A 302 3.16 7.98 19.72
C ILE A 302 4.51 8.27 20.37
N GLY A 303 4.55 9.13 21.39
CA GLY A 303 5.76 9.41 22.18
C GLY A 303 6.31 8.15 22.83
N LEU A 304 5.44 7.28 23.36
CA LEU A 304 5.83 5.99 23.91
C LEU A 304 6.46 5.09 22.82
N GLN A 305 5.86 5.02 21.63
CA GLN A 305 6.38 4.21 20.53
C GLN A 305 7.69 4.77 19.95
N LEU A 306 7.83 6.08 19.81
CA LEU A 306 9.08 6.73 19.40
C LEU A 306 10.18 6.51 20.44
N SER A 307 9.85 6.46 21.73
CA SER A 307 10.82 6.11 22.77
C SER A 307 11.30 4.66 22.66
N LEU A 308 10.43 3.74 22.23
CA LEU A 308 10.78 2.34 21.96
C LEU A 308 11.60 2.21 20.68
N LEU A 309 11.25 2.93 19.62
CA LEU A 309 12.04 3.00 18.38
C LEU A 309 13.42 3.62 18.63
N ARG A 310 13.50 4.64 19.49
CA ARG A 310 14.78 5.22 19.95
C ARG A 310 15.61 4.22 20.74
N ARG A 311 14.99 3.42 21.61
CA ARG A 311 15.69 2.34 22.34
C ARG A 311 16.13 1.22 21.38
N ALA A 312 15.31 0.86 20.41
CA ALA A 312 15.62 -0.16 19.40
C ALA A 312 16.72 0.29 18.44
N SER A 313 16.73 1.55 18.01
CA SER A 313 17.79 2.11 17.15
C SER A 313 19.12 2.20 17.89
N LEU A 314 19.12 2.57 19.18
CA LEU A 314 20.32 2.53 20.03
C LEU A 314 20.81 1.09 20.24
N PHE A 315 19.90 0.13 20.40
CA PHE A 315 20.26 -1.29 20.55
C PHE A 315 20.86 -1.88 19.25
N MET A 316 20.22 -1.60 18.10
CA MET A 316 20.71 -1.98 16.78
C MET A 316 22.08 -1.33 16.49
N GLY A 317 22.26 -0.06 16.84
CA GLY A 317 23.54 0.65 16.73
C GLY A 317 24.65 0.00 17.56
N ARG A 318 24.36 -0.43 18.79
CA ARG A 318 25.32 -1.16 19.64
C ARG A 318 25.70 -2.52 19.05
N LYS A 319 24.73 -3.30 18.56
CA LYS A 319 24.99 -4.61 17.93
C LYS A 319 25.79 -4.46 16.63
N PHE A 320 25.45 -3.47 15.81
CA PHE A 320 26.18 -3.14 14.59
C PHE A 320 27.62 -2.72 14.89
N TRP A 321 27.85 -1.90 15.92
CA TRP A 321 29.20 -1.51 16.34
C TRP A 321 30.04 -2.68 16.85
N VAL A 322 29.45 -3.58 17.64
CA VAL A 322 30.13 -4.80 18.10
C VAL A 322 30.49 -5.70 16.91
N TRP A 323 29.55 -5.90 15.98
CA TRP A 323 29.79 -6.66 14.76
C TRP A 323 30.88 -6.04 13.87
N TYR A 324 30.87 -4.72 13.72
CA TYR A 324 31.90 -3.96 12.99
C TYR A 324 33.28 -4.16 13.63
N LYS A 325 33.38 -4.07 14.96
CA LYS A 325 34.65 -4.28 15.69
C LYS A 325 35.13 -5.74 15.63
N SER A 326 34.23 -6.71 15.52
CA SER A 326 34.58 -8.13 15.39
C SER A 326 34.81 -8.58 13.94
N SER A 327 34.50 -7.75 12.94
CA SER A 327 34.63 -8.15 11.54
C SER A 327 36.09 -8.15 11.07
N PRO A 328 36.49 -9.06 10.16
CA PRO A 328 37.84 -9.10 9.60
C PRO A 328 38.23 -7.75 8.98
N ARG A 329 39.50 -7.33 9.16
CA ARG A 329 40.01 -6.03 8.69
C ARG A 329 39.81 -5.76 7.19
N SER A 330 39.60 -6.79 6.38
CA SER A 330 39.29 -6.67 4.95
C SER A 330 37.93 -6.00 4.65
N PHE A 331 36.98 -5.98 5.61
CA PHE A 331 35.65 -5.36 5.42
C PHE A 331 35.57 -3.88 5.83
N HIS A 332 36.57 -3.37 6.56
CA HIS A 332 36.61 -1.98 7.02
C HIS A 332 36.49 -0.90 5.92
N PRO A 333 37.18 -1.00 4.76
CA PRO A 333 37.13 0.07 3.74
C PRO A 333 35.76 0.19 3.05
N LEU A 334 34.97 -0.90 3.01
CA LEU A 334 33.65 -0.90 2.39
C LEU A 334 32.58 -0.38 3.36
N ALA A 335 32.66 -0.76 4.64
CA ALA A 335 31.79 -0.25 5.70
C ALA A 335 32.02 1.24 5.99
N THR A 336 33.27 1.72 5.95
CA THR A 336 33.57 3.16 6.09
C THR A 336 32.98 3.98 4.95
N ARG A 337 33.02 3.49 3.71
CA ARG A 337 32.37 4.15 2.56
C ARG A 337 30.85 4.26 2.73
N ILE A 338 30.19 3.19 3.19
CA ILE A 338 28.74 3.22 3.44
C ILE A 338 28.38 4.22 4.55
N LEU A 339 29.19 4.31 5.61
CA LEU A 339 28.98 5.26 6.70
C LEU A 339 29.23 6.72 6.29
N THR A 340 30.25 7.00 5.47
CA THR A 340 30.49 8.37 4.97
C THR A 340 29.42 8.85 4.00
N TYR A 341 28.85 7.96 3.18
CA TYR A 341 27.72 8.33 2.31
C TYR A 341 26.39 8.46 3.08
N GLY A 342 26.20 7.71 4.17
CA GLY A 342 24.99 7.79 5.01
C GLY A 342 24.92 9.03 5.91
N MET A 343 26.06 9.47 6.48
CA MET A 343 26.09 10.58 7.45
C MET A 343 25.98 11.97 6.82
N PHE A 344 26.22 12.13 5.52
CA PHE A 344 26.13 13.43 4.85
C PHE A 344 24.69 13.92 4.58
N SER A 345 23.65 13.17 4.96
CA SER A 345 22.25 13.58 4.74
C SER A 345 21.47 14.00 6.00
N SER A 346 22.07 14.00 7.20
CA SER A 346 21.36 14.39 8.43
C SER A 346 22.19 15.28 9.35
N SER A 347 21.73 16.52 9.55
CA SER A 347 22.31 17.60 10.36
C SER A 347 22.37 17.35 11.89
N PHE A 348 22.86 16.21 12.36
CA PHE A 348 22.98 15.87 13.80
C PHE A 348 24.44 15.74 14.25
N ALA A 349 25.27 16.76 13.97
CA ALA A 349 26.72 16.69 14.18
C ALA A 349 27.33 17.33 15.45
N PRO A 350 26.69 18.19 16.28
CA PRO A 350 27.41 18.72 17.44
C PRO A 350 26.80 18.23 18.76
N ALA A 351 27.10 16.99 19.15
CA ALA A 351 26.90 16.54 20.54
C ALA A 351 27.92 15.49 21.02
N PHE A 352 28.76 14.94 20.13
CA PHE A 352 29.64 13.81 20.48
C PHE A 352 31.12 14.18 20.68
N LEU A 353 31.50 15.46 20.59
CA LEU A 353 32.89 15.92 20.70
C LEU A 353 33.24 16.64 22.03
N GLN A 354 32.42 16.53 23.08
CA GLN A 354 32.71 17.13 24.39
C GLN A 354 32.95 16.14 25.54
N LEU A 355 33.23 14.86 25.25
CA LEU A 355 33.77 13.93 26.25
C LEU A 355 35.06 13.33 25.73
N ASN A 356 36.14 14.08 25.93
CA ASN A 356 37.50 13.58 26.08
C ASN A 356 38.23 14.46 27.10
#